data_AF-A0A2J6HDT2-F1
#
_entry.id   AF-A0A2J6HDT2-F1
#
_cell.length_a   1.000
_cell.length_b   1.000
_cell.length_c   1.000
_cell.angle_alpha   90.00
_cell.angle_beta   90.00
_cell.angle_gamma   90.00
#
_symmetry.space_group_name_H-M   'P 1'
#
loop_
_entity.id
_entity.type
_entity.pdbx_description
1 polymer ?
#
loop_
_entity_poly.entity_id
_entity_poly.type
_entity_poly.pdbx_seq_one_letter_code
_entity_poly.pdbx_strand_id
1 'polypeptide(L)'
;APFSEDDYKKAINVEALHGEAGYTTIERTGIRPTLDVCGIWGGYTGEGAKTVLPSKAYAKISSRLVPHQNNEKIAELLKNHIEKIAPNYVKVKVDILHGGQAFVTPIDFPAYKAAEKALMDVYGKTAIPMRSGGSIPIIATFEEILGIKSLLLGFGLEDDAIHSPNENFPLENFYKGIESIVKFYEHYKG
;
A
#
# COMPACT_ATOMS: atom_id res chain seq x y z
N ALA A 1 14.10 10.20 11.29
CA ALA A 1 14.93 8.99 11.27
C ALA A 1 15.41 8.76 9.85
N PRO A 2 16.63 8.29 9.60
CA PRO A 2 16.94 7.64 8.33
C PRO A 2 16.43 6.19 8.35
N PHE A 3 16.02 5.69 7.18
CA PHE A 3 15.67 4.30 6.95
C PHE A 3 16.90 3.39 7.06
N SER A 4 16.72 2.23 7.68
CA SER A 4 17.76 1.21 7.85
C SER A 4 17.34 -0.04 7.08
N GLU A 5 18.09 -0.37 6.03
CA GLU A 5 17.82 -1.55 5.22
C GLU A 5 17.98 -2.84 6.04
N ASP A 6 18.96 -2.88 6.95
CA ASP A 6 19.19 -4.04 7.80
C ASP A 6 18.06 -4.27 8.80
N ASP A 7 17.51 -3.20 9.39
CA ASP A 7 16.38 -3.33 10.30
C ASP A 7 15.11 -3.72 9.55
N TYR A 8 14.89 -3.17 8.35
CA TYR A 8 13.77 -3.55 7.48
C TYR A 8 13.83 -5.04 7.10
N LYS A 9 15.01 -5.54 6.68
CA LYS A 9 15.22 -6.96 6.35
C LYS A 9 14.96 -7.88 7.54
N LYS A 10 15.43 -7.49 8.74
CA LYS A 10 15.18 -8.25 9.99
C LYS A 10 13.68 -8.28 10.32
N ALA A 11 12.97 -7.15 10.19
CA ALA A 11 11.55 -7.05 10.52
C ALA A 11 10.68 -8.00 9.68
N ILE A 12 10.97 -8.14 8.39
CA ILE A 12 10.25 -9.07 7.49
C ILE A 12 10.93 -10.44 7.32
N ASN A 13 12.01 -10.68 8.07
CA ASN A 13 12.77 -11.93 8.07
C ASN A 13 13.25 -12.39 6.67
N VAL A 14 13.97 -11.51 5.96
CA VAL A 14 14.58 -11.82 4.66
C VAL A 14 16.08 -11.52 4.65
N GLU A 15 16.85 -12.28 3.86
CA GLU A 15 18.29 -12.08 3.75
C GLU A 15 18.68 -10.92 2.83
N ALA A 16 17.84 -10.62 1.83
CA ALA A 16 18.09 -9.61 0.82
C ALA A 16 16.80 -8.98 0.29
N LEU A 17 16.90 -7.75 -0.20
CA LEU A 17 15.81 -7.04 -0.86
C LEU A 17 15.99 -7.07 -2.38
N HIS A 18 14.88 -7.08 -3.12
CA HIS A 18 14.87 -7.06 -4.58
C HIS A 18 13.85 -6.06 -5.13
N GLY A 19 14.09 -5.55 -6.33
CA GLY A 19 13.18 -4.66 -7.04
C GLY A 19 13.90 -3.79 -8.07
N GLU A 20 13.19 -2.80 -8.61
CA GLU A 20 13.64 -1.97 -9.74
C GLU A 20 14.99 -1.28 -9.49
N ALA A 21 15.91 -1.44 -10.45
CA ALA A 21 17.23 -0.81 -10.39
C ALA A 21 17.14 0.72 -10.47
N GLY A 22 17.99 1.42 -9.71
CA GLY A 22 17.99 2.89 -9.65
C GLY A 22 16.99 3.48 -8.65
N TYR A 23 16.22 2.65 -7.94
CA TYR A 23 15.31 3.08 -6.88
C TYR A 23 15.65 2.39 -5.55
N THR A 24 15.64 3.17 -4.48
CA THR A 24 15.76 2.69 -3.10
C THR A 24 14.53 1.88 -2.69
N THR A 25 14.62 1.13 -1.57
CA THR A 25 13.47 0.38 -1.02
C THR A 25 12.26 1.26 -0.75
N ILE A 26 12.45 2.44 -0.15
CA ILE A 26 11.34 3.36 0.11
C ILE A 26 10.73 3.88 -1.18
N GLU A 27 11.54 4.20 -2.18
CA GLU A 27 11.02 4.66 -3.47
C GLU A 27 10.20 3.57 -4.15
N ARG A 28 10.69 2.33 -4.14
CA ARG A 28 9.96 1.17 -4.67
C ARG A 28 8.60 1.01 -3.99
N THR A 29 8.54 1.11 -2.67
CA THR A 29 7.29 0.96 -1.90
C THR A 29 6.35 2.16 -2.04
N GLY A 30 6.87 3.38 -2.16
CA GLY A 30 6.07 4.61 -2.07
C GLY A 30 5.77 5.31 -3.39
N ILE A 31 6.56 5.09 -4.44
CA ILE A 31 6.45 5.85 -5.70
C ILE A 31 6.60 5.00 -6.98
N ARG A 32 6.81 3.68 -6.87
CA ARG A 32 6.88 2.78 -8.03
C ARG A 32 5.68 1.82 -8.03
N PRO A 33 5.14 1.46 -9.21
CA PRO A 33 4.07 0.48 -9.31
C PRO A 33 4.59 -0.94 -9.04
N THR A 34 3.71 -1.85 -8.63
CA THR A 34 4.03 -3.28 -8.43
C THR A 34 3.10 -4.18 -9.24
N LEU A 35 3.48 -5.45 -9.37
CA LEU A 35 2.61 -6.52 -9.87
C LEU A 35 2.85 -7.76 -9.02
N ASP A 36 1.87 -8.13 -8.22
CA ASP A 36 1.99 -9.15 -7.18
C ASP A 36 1.05 -10.32 -7.45
N VAL A 37 1.56 -11.54 -7.33
CA VAL A 37 0.73 -12.75 -7.33
C VAL A 37 0.30 -13.05 -5.90
N CYS A 38 -0.95 -12.73 -5.57
CA CYS A 38 -1.49 -12.88 -4.22
C CYS A 38 -1.92 -14.32 -3.91
N GLY A 39 -2.09 -15.16 -4.93
CA GLY A 39 -2.43 -16.57 -4.75
C GLY A 39 -2.52 -17.32 -6.07
N ILE A 40 -2.21 -18.61 -6.03
CA ILE A 40 -2.34 -19.55 -7.16
C ILE A 40 -2.99 -20.82 -6.62
N TRP A 41 -4.00 -21.34 -7.33
CA TRP A 41 -4.65 -22.59 -6.94
C TRP A 41 -5.15 -23.40 -8.14
N GLY A 42 -5.26 -24.72 -7.96
CA GLY A 42 -5.70 -25.66 -8.97
C GLY A 42 -5.22 -27.07 -8.64
N GLY A 43 -5.90 -28.10 -9.15
CA GLY A 43 -5.48 -29.49 -8.93
C GLY A 43 -5.60 -29.95 -7.47
N TYR A 44 -4.57 -30.70 -7.02
CA TYR A 44 -4.48 -31.21 -5.65
C TYR A 44 -3.70 -30.24 -4.76
N THR A 45 -4.33 -29.70 -3.72
CA THR A 45 -3.76 -28.69 -2.82
C THR A 45 -3.57 -29.18 -1.38
N GLY A 46 -3.69 -30.51 -1.17
CA GLY A 46 -3.49 -31.14 0.14
C GLY A 46 -2.04 -31.61 0.34
N GLU A 47 -1.73 -32.10 1.54
CA GLU A 47 -0.44 -32.70 1.85
C GLU A 47 -0.19 -34.00 1.06
N GLY A 48 1.07 -34.33 0.80
CA GLY A 48 1.45 -35.55 0.10
C GLY A 48 1.38 -35.43 -1.43
N ALA A 49 1.26 -36.56 -2.12
CA ALA A 49 1.38 -36.62 -3.58
C ALA A 49 0.13 -37.21 -4.23
N LYS A 50 -0.27 -36.64 -5.37
CA LYS A 50 -1.34 -37.16 -6.22
C LYS A 50 -0.99 -36.99 -7.69
N THR A 51 -0.95 -38.09 -8.44
CA THR A 51 -0.73 -38.09 -9.88
C THR A 51 -2.01 -37.76 -10.64
N VAL A 52 -2.38 -36.46 -10.65
CA VAL A 52 -3.57 -35.94 -11.34
C VAL A 52 -3.17 -34.96 -12.43
N LEU A 53 -3.98 -34.87 -13.49
CA LEU A 53 -3.89 -33.84 -14.53
C LEU A 53 -5.01 -32.81 -14.29
N PRO A 54 -4.75 -31.67 -13.62
CA PRO A 54 -5.76 -30.67 -13.36
C PRO A 54 -6.23 -30.03 -14.68
N SER A 55 -7.54 -29.95 -14.88
CA SER A 55 -8.10 -29.32 -16.08
C SER A 55 -8.18 -27.80 -16.00
N LYS A 56 -7.97 -27.21 -14.81
CA LYS A 56 -8.03 -25.76 -14.53
C LYS A 56 -7.04 -25.36 -13.44
N ALA A 57 -6.52 -24.15 -13.57
CA ALA A 57 -5.76 -23.44 -12.56
C ALA A 57 -6.20 -21.96 -12.55
N TYR A 58 -5.91 -21.28 -11.46
CA TYR A 58 -6.34 -19.92 -11.20
C TYR A 58 -5.22 -19.15 -10.49
N ALA A 59 -5.22 -17.83 -10.66
CA ALA A 59 -4.38 -16.92 -9.92
C ALA A 59 -5.16 -15.68 -9.49
N LYS A 60 -4.80 -15.11 -8.34
CA LYS A 60 -5.14 -13.74 -7.94
C LYS A 60 -3.90 -12.88 -8.14
N ILE A 61 -4.05 -11.82 -8.93
CA ILE A 61 -2.98 -10.87 -9.23
C ILE A 61 -3.47 -9.49 -8.79
N SER A 62 -2.60 -8.71 -8.17
CA SER A 62 -2.85 -7.30 -7.82
C SER A 62 -1.73 -6.43 -8.35
N SER A 63 -2.00 -5.14 -8.54
CA SER A 63 -1.00 -4.16 -8.94
C SER A 63 -1.19 -2.90 -8.10
N ARG A 64 -0.12 -2.43 -7.45
CA ARG A 64 -0.13 -1.11 -6.82
C ARG A 64 0.07 -0.05 -7.89
N LEU A 65 -0.77 0.97 -7.84
CA LEU A 65 -0.73 2.10 -8.76
C LEU A 65 -0.07 3.31 -8.11
N VAL A 66 0.51 4.16 -8.95
CA VAL A 66 1.16 5.42 -8.57
C VAL A 66 0.43 6.60 -9.23
N PRO A 67 0.69 7.85 -8.80
CA PRO A 67 0.03 9.02 -9.38
C PRO A 67 0.15 9.08 -10.90
N HIS A 68 -0.87 9.66 -11.54
CA HIS A 68 -1.00 9.77 -13.00
C HIS A 68 -1.26 8.44 -13.75
N GLN A 69 -1.50 7.34 -13.04
CA GLN A 69 -2.11 6.13 -13.61
C GLN A 69 -3.63 6.16 -13.43
N ASN A 70 -4.34 5.57 -14.39
CA ASN A 70 -5.77 5.32 -14.29
C ASN A 70 -6.00 3.82 -14.07
N ASN A 71 -6.71 3.47 -12.99
CA ASN A 71 -6.86 2.08 -12.59
C ASN A 71 -7.54 1.20 -13.65
N GLU A 72 -8.58 1.70 -14.32
CA GLU A 72 -9.33 0.96 -15.34
C GLU A 72 -8.44 0.67 -16.56
N LYS A 73 -7.70 1.69 -17.01
CA LYS A 73 -6.76 1.55 -18.12
C LYS A 73 -5.66 0.53 -17.81
N ILE A 74 -5.09 0.56 -16.61
CA ILE A 74 -4.05 -0.40 -16.21
C ILE A 74 -4.62 -1.83 -16.12
N ALA A 75 -5.82 -2.00 -15.57
CA ALA A 75 -6.48 -3.29 -15.49
C ALA A 75 -6.72 -3.91 -16.88
N GLU A 76 -7.19 -3.10 -17.84
CA GLU A 76 -7.35 -3.55 -19.23
C GLU A 76 -6.00 -3.86 -19.91
N LEU A 77 -4.96 -3.06 -19.68
CA LEU A 77 -3.62 -3.37 -20.20
C LEU A 77 -3.08 -4.70 -19.68
N LEU A 78 -3.25 -4.97 -18.39
CA LEU A 78 -2.83 -6.23 -17.77
C LEU A 78 -3.63 -7.42 -18.31
N LYS A 79 -4.96 -7.30 -18.41
CA LYS A 79 -5.83 -8.31 -19.01
C LYS A 79 -5.41 -8.64 -20.43
N ASN A 80 -5.30 -7.61 -21.29
CA ASN A 80 -4.91 -7.79 -22.69
C ASN A 80 -3.52 -8.44 -22.82
N HIS A 81 -2.58 -8.09 -21.94
CA HIS A 81 -1.26 -8.71 -21.94
C HIS A 81 -1.33 -10.20 -21.59
N ILE A 82 -2.05 -10.57 -20.52
CA ILE A 82 -2.21 -11.97 -20.08
C ILE A 82 -2.89 -12.80 -21.17
N GLU A 83 -3.95 -12.29 -21.79
CA GLU A 83 -4.66 -12.98 -22.89
C GLU A 83 -3.76 -13.12 -24.14
N LYS A 84 -2.94 -12.11 -24.44
CA LYS A 84 -2.02 -12.13 -25.58
C LYS A 84 -0.89 -13.16 -25.44
N ILE A 85 -0.33 -13.33 -24.24
CA ILE A 85 0.78 -14.27 -24.01
C ILE A 85 0.30 -15.71 -23.80
N ALA A 86 -1.01 -15.93 -23.68
CA ALA A 86 -1.59 -17.25 -23.51
C ALA A 86 -1.28 -18.14 -24.72
N PRO A 87 -0.72 -19.35 -24.53
CA PRO A 87 -0.51 -20.27 -25.64
C PRO A 87 -1.84 -20.79 -26.18
N ASN A 88 -1.91 -21.06 -27.49
CA ASN A 88 -3.14 -21.47 -28.19
C ASN A 88 -3.80 -22.76 -27.65
N TYR A 89 -3.08 -23.56 -26.87
CA TYR A 89 -3.59 -24.80 -26.27
C TYR A 89 -4.14 -24.61 -24.84
N VAL A 90 -4.19 -23.37 -24.32
CA VAL A 90 -4.79 -23.02 -23.02
C VAL A 90 -5.90 -22.00 -23.22
N LYS A 91 -7.02 -22.17 -22.50
CA LYS A 91 -8.07 -21.15 -22.42
C LYS A 91 -7.81 -20.26 -21.22
N VAL A 92 -7.66 -18.97 -21.44
CA VAL A 92 -7.47 -17.97 -20.39
C VAL A 92 -8.71 -17.08 -20.32
N LYS A 93 -9.15 -16.79 -19.10
CA LYS A 93 -10.19 -15.82 -18.79
C LYS A 93 -9.65 -14.92 -17.69
N VAL A 94 -9.70 -13.61 -17.91
CA VAL A 94 -9.29 -12.62 -16.91
C VAL A 94 -10.50 -11.80 -16.49
N ASP A 95 -10.82 -11.84 -15.20
CA ASP A 95 -11.88 -11.05 -14.59
C ASP A 95 -11.26 -9.90 -13.77
N ILE A 96 -11.63 -8.66 -14.06
CA ILE A 96 -11.22 -7.48 -13.29
C ILE A 96 -12.15 -7.36 -12.07
N LEU A 97 -11.58 -7.38 -10.87
CA LEU A 97 -12.35 -7.51 -9.61
C LEU A 97 -12.54 -6.19 -8.87
N HIS A 98 -11.50 -5.37 -8.81
CA HIS A 98 -11.47 -4.12 -8.06
C HIS A 98 -10.44 -3.17 -8.66
N GLY A 99 -10.63 -1.87 -8.46
CA GLY A 99 -9.68 -0.82 -8.79
C GLY A 99 -9.86 0.39 -7.89
N GLY A 100 -8.74 1.05 -7.58
CA GLY A 100 -8.71 2.29 -6.80
C GLY A 100 -7.65 3.23 -7.36
N GLN A 101 -7.96 4.52 -7.43
CA GLN A 101 -7.00 5.52 -7.90
C GLN A 101 -5.94 5.78 -6.83
N ALA A 102 -4.71 6.06 -7.28
CA ALA A 102 -3.65 6.54 -6.39
C ALA A 102 -3.98 7.96 -5.89
N PHE A 103 -3.53 8.29 -4.69
CA PHE A 103 -3.81 9.58 -4.06
C PHE A 103 -2.55 10.21 -3.46
N VAL A 104 -2.44 11.53 -3.55
CA VAL A 104 -1.34 12.32 -2.97
C VAL A 104 -1.87 13.62 -2.39
N THR A 105 -1.50 13.87 -1.13
CA THR A 105 -1.71 15.15 -0.44
C THR A 105 -0.49 16.06 -0.63
N PRO A 106 -0.70 17.32 -1.06
CA PRO A 106 0.36 18.33 -1.06
C PRO A 106 0.84 18.67 0.37
N ILE A 107 2.15 18.92 0.54
CA ILE A 107 2.74 19.23 1.85
C ILE A 107 2.65 20.72 2.23
N ASP A 108 2.25 21.56 1.29
CA ASP A 108 1.93 22.98 1.49
C ASP A 108 0.45 23.21 1.83
N PHE A 109 -0.36 22.15 1.88
CA PHE A 109 -1.77 22.20 2.24
C PHE A 109 -1.97 22.61 3.72
N PRO A 110 -2.92 23.51 4.05
CA PRO A 110 -3.11 24.02 5.41
C PRO A 110 -3.25 22.94 6.50
N ALA A 111 -4.01 21.87 6.24
CA ALA A 111 -4.15 20.78 7.19
C ALA A 111 -2.82 20.03 7.41
N TYR A 112 -2.02 19.85 6.35
CA TYR A 112 -0.69 19.25 6.48
C TYR A 112 0.20 20.10 7.41
N LYS A 113 0.21 21.42 7.23
CA LYS A 113 0.98 22.35 8.07
C LYS A 113 0.51 22.39 9.52
N ALA A 114 -0.79 22.21 9.77
CA ALA A 114 -1.31 22.06 11.13
C ALA A 114 -0.85 20.74 11.77
N ALA A 115 -0.88 19.63 11.03
CA ALA A 115 -0.41 18.34 11.52
C ALA A 115 1.11 18.32 11.78
N GLU A 116 1.91 18.94 10.91
CA GLU A 116 3.36 19.10 11.10
C GLU A 116 3.69 19.78 12.44
N LYS A 117 2.94 20.85 12.79
CA LYS A 117 3.08 21.55 14.08
C LYS A 117 2.59 20.70 15.25
N ALA A 118 1.44 20.06 15.10
CA ALA A 118 0.88 19.20 16.15
C ALA A 118 1.83 18.04 16.51
N LEU A 119 2.42 17.39 15.51
CA LEU A 119 3.39 16.32 15.73
C LEU A 119 4.71 16.86 16.33
N MET A 120 5.14 18.07 15.97
CA MET A 120 6.29 18.72 16.62
C MET A 120 6.02 18.96 18.11
N ASP A 121 4.83 19.43 18.49
CA ASP A 121 4.48 19.69 19.88
C ASP A 121 4.48 18.41 20.73
N VAL A 122 3.94 17.31 20.19
CA VAL A 122 3.78 16.03 20.92
C VAL A 122 5.06 15.19 20.93
N TYR A 123 5.78 15.13 19.80
CA TYR A 123 6.94 14.24 19.65
C TYR A 123 8.29 14.97 19.73
N GLY A 124 8.30 16.31 19.75
CA GLY A 124 9.51 17.12 19.79
C GLY A 124 10.40 16.98 18.55
N LYS A 125 9.85 16.48 17.44
CA LYS A 125 10.58 16.20 16.19
C LYS A 125 9.74 16.54 14.97
N THR A 126 10.39 17.02 13.91
CA THR A 126 9.74 17.25 12.61
C THR A 126 9.30 15.93 11.99
N ALA A 127 8.00 15.84 11.69
CA ALA A 127 7.44 14.72 10.95
C ALA A 127 7.91 14.74 9.48
N ILE A 128 8.28 13.58 8.94
CA ILE A 128 8.70 13.45 7.54
C ILE A 128 7.50 12.98 6.72
N PRO A 129 7.14 13.66 5.62
CA PRO A 129 6.09 13.19 4.72
C PRO A 129 6.49 11.84 4.13
N MET A 130 5.59 10.87 4.22
CA MET A 130 5.80 9.53 3.69
C MET A 130 4.69 9.16 2.72
N ARG A 131 5.05 8.39 1.69
CA ARG A 131 4.10 7.66 0.85
C ARG A 131 4.16 6.18 1.23
N SER A 132 3.03 5.51 1.16
CA SER A 132 2.90 4.09 1.48
C SER A 132 2.30 3.33 0.31
N GLY A 133 2.67 2.06 0.16
CA GLY A 133 2.09 1.13 -0.81
C GLY A 133 0.70 0.62 -0.41
N GLY A 134 0.19 0.98 0.77
CA GLY A 134 -1.19 0.70 1.18
C GLY A 134 -2.23 1.38 0.29
N SER A 135 -3.51 0.98 0.43
CA SER A 135 -4.59 1.61 -0.35
C SER A 135 -5.82 1.85 0.50
N ILE A 136 -6.36 3.07 0.41
CA ILE A 136 -7.62 3.48 1.03
C ILE A 136 -8.44 4.16 -0.09
N PRO A 137 -9.11 3.41 -0.99
CA PRO A 137 -9.63 3.94 -2.26
C PRO A 137 -10.56 5.15 -2.12
N ILE A 138 -11.31 5.23 -1.02
CA ILE A 138 -12.28 6.29 -0.77
C ILE A 138 -11.66 7.69 -0.71
N ILE A 139 -10.37 7.83 -0.37
CA ILE A 139 -9.72 9.16 -0.28
C ILE A 139 -9.58 9.83 -1.65
N ALA A 140 -9.31 9.03 -2.70
CA ALA A 140 -9.28 9.54 -4.06
C ALA A 140 -10.70 9.94 -4.52
N THR A 141 -11.70 9.15 -4.13
CA THR A 141 -13.11 9.45 -4.39
C THR A 141 -13.58 10.73 -3.68
N PHE A 142 -13.13 11.00 -2.45
CA PHE A 142 -13.44 12.28 -1.79
C PHE A 142 -12.89 13.47 -2.58
N GLU A 143 -11.66 13.39 -3.09
CA GLU A 143 -11.11 14.46 -3.92
C GLU A 143 -11.89 14.62 -5.23
N GLU A 144 -12.22 13.52 -5.90
CA GLU A 144 -12.96 13.54 -7.16
C GLU A 144 -14.36 14.14 -7.01
N ILE A 145 -15.10 13.75 -5.97
CA ILE A 145 -16.50 14.15 -5.78
C ILE A 145 -16.61 15.52 -5.10
N LEU A 146 -15.80 15.76 -4.05
CA LEU A 146 -15.93 16.95 -3.21
C LEU A 146 -14.94 18.07 -3.61
N GLY A 147 -13.92 17.76 -4.42
CA GLY A 147 -12.88 18.72 -4.79
C GLY A 147 -11.94 19.09 -3.65
N ILE A 148 -11.89 18.30 -2.57
CA ILE A 148 -11.08 18.58 -1.37
C ILE A 148 -9.95 17.57 -1.18
N LYS A 149 -8.81 18.03 -0.66
CA LYS A 149 -7.70 17.15 -0.27
C LYS A 149 -7.97 16.53 1.11
N SER A 150 -7.69 15.24 1.23
CA SER A 150 -7.62 14.53 2.51
C SER A 150 -6.19 14.55 3.08
N LEU A 151 -6.10 14.58 4.41
CA LEU A 151 -4.84 14.33 5.15
C LEU A 151 -4.95 12.97 5.83
N LEU A 152 -3.95 12.11 5.62
CA LEU A 152 -3.79 10.89 6.39
C LEU A 152 -2.81 11.14 7.53
N LEU A 153 -3.27 10.94 8.76
CA LEU A 153 -2.48 11.08 9.97
C LEU A 153 -2.62 9.80 10.79
N GLY A 154 -1.60 8.94 10.70
CA GLY A 154 -1.55 7.65 11.40
C GLY A 154 -0.55 7.68 12.56
N PHE A 155 -0.79 6.83 13.56
CA PHE A 155 0.05 6.72 14.76
C PHE A 155 0.59 5.30 14.99
N GLY A 156 0.26 4.37 14.09
CA GLY A 156 0.78 3.00 14.17
C GLY A 156 2.23 2.90 13.73
N LEU A 157 2.88 1.82 14.15
CA LEU A 157 4.24 1.45 13.76
C LEU A 157 4.23 0.33 12.73
N GLU A 158 5.35 0.11 12.05
CA GLU A 158 5.50 -1.04 11.14
C GLU A 158 5.33 -2.39 11.88
N ASP A 159 5.75 -2.43 13.16
CA ASP A 159 5.65 -3.61 14.04
C ASP A 159 4.24 -3.88 14.59
N ASP A 160 3.24 -3.05 14.27
CA ASP A 160 1.84 -3.26 14.67
C ASP A 160 1.20 -4.44 13.94
N ALA A 161 1.85 -4.95 12.88
CA ALA A 161 1.48 -6.18 12.17
C ALA A 161 0.03 -6.20 11.64
N ILE A 162 -0.42 -5.06 11.09
CA ILE A 162 -1.78 -4.89 10.54
C ILE A 162 -2.10 -6.02 9.55
N HIS A 163 -3.25 -6.69 9.72
CA HIS A 163 -3.69 -7.86 8.95
C HIS A 163 -2.87 -9.14 9.12
N SER A 164 -1.99 -9.20 10.12
CA SER A 164 -1.19 -10.39 10.43
C SER A 164 -1.53 -10.93 11.83
N PRO A 165 -1.15 -12.17 12.16
CA PRO A 165 -1.27 -12.68 13.53
C PRO A 165 -0.56 -11.77 14.53
N ASN A 166 -1.16 -11.61 15.73
CA ASN A 166 -0.65 -10.73 16.80
C ASN A 166 -0.61 -9.24 16.42
N GLU A 167 -1.57 -8.79 15.61
CA GLU A 167 -1.83 -7.35 15.42
C GLU A 167 -1.93 -6.64 16.78
N ASN A 168 -1.17 -5.56 16.96
CA ASN A 168 -1.02 -4.87 18.23
C ASN A 168 -0.91 -3.36 18.04
N PHE A 169 -1.00 -2.61 19.13
CA PHE A 169 -0.88 -1.15 19.10
C PHE A 169 -0.33 -0.62 20.44
N PRO A 170 0.84 0.04 20.46
CA PRO A 170 1.41 0.55 21.70
C PRO A 170 0.52 1.58 22.41
N LEU A 171 0.31 1.42 23.72
CA LEU A 171 -0.48 2.37 24.51
C LEU A 171 0.11 3.79 24.49
N GLU A 172 1.44 3.91 24.43
CA GLU A 172 2.09 5.23 24.28
C GLU A 172 1.64 5.92 22.99
N ASN A 173 1.62 5.20 21.86
CA ASN A 173 1.16 5.72 20.57
C ASN A 173 -0.33 6.05 20.61
N PHE A 174 -1.14 5.31 21.39
CA PHE A 174 -2.56 5.61 21.57
C PHE A 174 -2.76 6.95 22.26
N TYR A 175 -2.10 7.17 23.39
CA TYR A 175 -2.22 8.43 24.12
C TYR A 175 -1.61 9.61 23.36
N LYS A 176 -0.43 9.44 22.76
CA LYS A 176 0.19 10.48 21.92
C LYS A 176 -0.63 10.76 20.65
N GLY A 177 -1.30 9.75 20.10
CA GLY A 177 -2.23 9.92 18.99
C GLY A 177 -3.40 10.83 19.36
N ILE A 178 -4.02 10.59 20.53
CA ILE A 178 -5.09 11.47 21.05
C ILE A 178 -4.57 12.91 21.20
N GLU A 179 -3.41 13.09 21.85
CA GLU A 179 -2.80 14.42 22.04
C GLU A 179 -2.52 15.11 20.70
N SER A 180 -2.00 14.36 19.72
CA SER A 180 -1.70 14.88 18.37
C SER A 180 -2.95 15.37 17.66
N ILE A 181 -4.08 14.67 17.80
CA ILE A 181 -5.36 15.09 17.21
C ILE A 181 -5.88 16.36 17.89
N VAL A 182 -5.77 16.47 19.22
CA VAL A 182 -6.15 17.71 19.93
C VAL A 182 -5.29 18.88 19.44
N LYS A 183 -3.97 18.71 19.40
CA LYS A 183 -3.03 19.73 18.89
C LYS A 183 -3.28 20.08 17.42
N PHE A 184 -3.64 19.10 16.60
CA PHE A 184 -4.01 19.35 15.21
C PHE A 184 -5.15 20.36 15.11
N TYR A 185 -6.23 20.19 15.87
CA TYR A 185 -7.37 21.12 15.86
C TYR A 185 -7.05 22.49 16.49
N GLU A 186 -6.10 22.57 17.43
CA GLU A 186 -5.60 23.86 17.94
C GLU A 186 -4.86 24.67 16.86
N HIS A 187 -4.09 23.98 15.99
CA HIS A 187 -3.32 24.59 14.91
C HIS A 187 -4.12 24.80 13.63
N TYR A 188 -5.12 23.94 13.36
CA TYR A 188 -5.95 23.99 12.17
C TYR A 188 -7.10 24.99 12.36
N LYS A 189 -6.83 26.25 12.00
CA LYS A 189 -7.87 27.27 11.84
C LYS A 189 -8.32 27.23 10.38
N GLY A 190 -9.55 26.79 10.15
CA GLY A 190 -10.16 26.67 8.83
C GLY A 190 -10.22 27.97 8.05
#